data_AF-A0A3N4JJP2-F1
#
_entry.id   AF-A0A3N4JJP2-F1
#
_cell.length_a   1.000
_cell.length_b   1.000
_cell.length_c   1.000
_cell.angle_alpha   90.00
_cell.angle_beta   90.00
_cell.angle_gamma   90.00
#
_symmetry.space_group_name_H-M   'P 1'
#
loop_
_entity.id
_entity.type
_entity.pdbx_description
1 polymer ?
#
loop_
_entity_poly.entity_id
_entity_poly.type
_entity_poly.pdbx_seq_one_letter_code
_entity_poly.pdbx_strand_id
1 'polypeptide(L)'
;PLDISVNKPFKEMLRDLIDQKIFELESMEAFERWTVGDRHIMTTECVGNAFHQFHTHKVAIIHSSFCNVGLSLLIDSSLDYKIDIKGFENFQIGHWRQDLRTLDELADVGDTVDIEDTSIEFVHTGLE
;
A
#
# COMPACT_ATOMS: atom_id res chain seq x y z
N PRO A 1 2.75 7.93 -6.86
CA PRO A 1 1.31 8.01 -7.25
C PRO A 1 0.36 7.78 -6.08
N LEU A 2 0.42 6.59 -5.44
CA LEU A 2 -0.41 6.26 -4.26
C LEU A 2 -0.19 7.23 -3.09
N ASP A 3 1.05 7.65 -2.84
CA ASP A 3 1.33 8.56 -1.74
C ASP A 3 0.61 9.91 -1.88
N ILE A 4 0.53 10.43 -3.11
CA ILE A 4 -0.15 11.70 -3.39
C ILE A 4 -1.67 11.50 -3.45
N SER A 5 -2.13 10.46 -4.15
CA SER A 5 -3.56 10.29 -4.44
C SER A 5 -4.34 9.64 -3.29
N VAL A 6 -3.69 8.83 -2.46
CA VAL A 6 -4.33 8.09 -1.35
C VAL A 6 -3.79 8.54 -0.01
N ASN A 7 -2.47 8.44 0.23
CA ASN A 7 -1.92 8.68 1.57
C ASN A 7 -2.10 10.13 2.03
N LYS A 8 -1.80 11.10 1.16
CA LYS A 8 -1.94 12.52 1.50
C LYS A 8 -3.37 12.90 1.87
N PRO A 9 -4.40 12.66 1.02
CA PRO A 9 -5.77 13.03 1.39
C PRO A 9 -6.33 12.19 2.53
N PHE A 10 -5.86 10.96 2.74
CA PHE A 10 -6.21 10.18 3.94
C PHE A 10 -5.62 10.82 5.21
N LYS A 11 -4.34 11.20 5.20
CA LYS A 11 -3.67 11.85 6.33
C LYS A 11 -4.29 13.22 6.65
N GLU A 12 -4.69 13.97 5.63
CA GLU A 12 -5.42 15.23 5.80
C GLU A 12 -6.76 14.99 6.51
N MET A 13 -7.57 14.04 6.04
CA MET A 13 -8.84 13.67 6.69
C MET A 13 -8.65 13.17 8.13
N LEU A 14 -7.64 12.33 8.38
CA LEU A 14 -7.32 11.84 9.71
C LEU A 14 -6.96 12.99 10.66
N ARG A 15 -6.17 13.96 10.18
CA ARG A 15 -5.81 15.14 10.96
C ARG A 15 -7.05 15.94 11.34
N ASP A 16 -7.92 16.23 10.37
CA ASP A 16 -9.15 17.00 10.63
C ASP A 16 -10.05 16.31 11.67
N LEU A 17 -10.17 14.98 11.60
CA LEU A 17 -10.94 14.21 12.58
C LEU A 17 -10.31 14.19 13.98
N ILE A 18 -8.99 14.07 14.08
CA ILE A 18 -8.28 14.13 15.35
C ILE A 18 -8.43 15.53 15.97
N ASP A 19 -8.23 16.59 15.19
CA ASP A 19 -8.33 17.97 15.65
C ASP A 19 -9.75 18.28 16.14
N GLN A 20 -10.77 17.84 15.39
CA GLN A 20 -12.17 17.96 15.80
C GLN A 20 -12.43 17.20 17.11
N LYS A 21 -11.96 15.96 17.23
CA LYS A 21 -12.17 15.14 18.43
C LYS A 21 -11.48 15.76 19.64
N ILE A 22 -10.25 16.27 19.49
CA ILE A 22 -9.53 17.00 20.54
C ILE A 22 -10.34 18.21 20.98
N PHE A 23 -10.83 19.03 20.04
CA PHE A 23 -11.63 20.21 20.37
C PHE A 23 -12.92 19.86 21.15
N GLU A 24 -13.62 18.80 20.74
CA GLU A 24 -14.80 18.29 21.46
C GLU A 24 -14.46 17.88 22.89
N LEU A 25 -13.31 17.26 23.10
CA LEU A 25 -12.88 16.72 24.38
C LEU A 25 -12.23 17.75 25.29
N GLU A 26 -11.47 18.71 24.78
CA GLU A 26 -10.89 19.84 25.54
C GLU A 26 -11.98 20.66 26.24
N SER A 27 -13.19 20.69 25.68
CA SER A 27 -14.36 21.29 26.33
C SER A 27 -14.83 20.55 27.59
N MET A 28 -14.33 19.33 27.83
CA MET A 28 -14.62 18.49 28.98
C MET A 28 -13.51 18.58 30.04
N GLU A 29 -13.89 18.83 31.29
CA GLU A 29 -12.97 18.94 32.44
C GLU A 29 -12.08 17.69 32.65
N ALA A 30 -12.48 16.54 32.11
CA ALA A 30 -11.74 15.28 32.20
C ALA A 30 -10.54 15.18 31.24
N PHE A 31 -10.46 16.01 30.19
CA PHE A 31 -9.43 15.89 29.17
C PHE A 31 -8.03 16.19 29.68
N GLU A 32 -7.89 17.13 30.62
CA GLU A 32 -6.59 17.43 31.26
C GLU A 32 -6.00 16.23 32.01
N ARG A 33 -6.83 15.24 32.37
CA ARG A 33 -6.43 14.04 33.13
C ARG A 33 -6.18 12.81 32.24
N TRP A 34 -6.26 12.97 30.92
CA TRP A 34 -6.11 11.86 30.00
C TRP A 34 -4.74 11.22 30.09
N THR A 35 -4.75 9.90 30.26
CA THR A 35 -3.56 9.08 30.20
C THR A 35 -3.10 8.91 28.73
N VAL A 36 -1.90 8.36 28.55
CA VAL A 36 -1.44 7.94 27.21
C VAL A 36 -2.39 6.90 26.60
N GLY A 37 -2.96 6.02 27.42
CA GLY A 37 -3.92 5.00 26.98
C GLY A 37 -5.19 5.61 26.39
N ASP A 38 -5.76 6.62 27.06
CA ASP A 38 -6.96 7.32 26.58
C ASP A 38 -6.71 7.99 25.22
N ARG A 39 -5.53 8.62 25.05
CA ARG A 39 -5.12 9.21 23.78
C ARG A 39 -4.95 8.18 22.67
N HIS A 40 -4.43 7.00 23.00
CA HIS A 40 -4.32 5.90 22.04
C HIS A 40 -5.70 5.41 21.60
N ILE A 41 -6.62 5.20 22.55
CA ILE A 41 -8.00 4.77 22.25
C ILE A 41 -8.67 5.76 21.31
N MET A 42 -8.62 7.06 21.64
CA MET A 42 -9.16 8.13 20.80
C MET A 42 -8.52 8.13 19.39
N THR A 43 -7.20 8.02 19.31
CA THR A 43 -6.50 7.98 18.03
C THR A 43 -6.93 6.78 17.19
N THR A 44 -7.08 5.60 17.78
CA THR A 44 -7.55 4.39 17.10
C THR A 44 -8.98 4.54 16.60
N GLU A 45 -9.88 5.14 17.39
CA GLU A 45 -11.24 5.47 16.96
C GLU A 45 -11.23 6.41 15.74
N CYS A 46 -10.45 7.50 15.79
CA CYS A 46 -10.31 8.45 14.70
C CYS A 46 -9.75 7.80 13.43
N VAL A 47 -8.75 6.91 13.54
CA VAL A 47 -8.22 6.17 12.39
C VAL A 47 -9.29 5.28 11.75
N GLY A 48 -10.06 4.55 12.58
CA GLY A 48 -11.15 3.70 12.08
C GLY A 48 -12.22 4.52 11.35
N ASN A 49 -12.61 5.65 11.93
CA ASN A 49 -13.58 6.56 11.32
C ASN A 49 -13.06 7.18 10.01
N ALA A 50 -11.81 7.67 10.01
CA ALA A 50 -11.14 8.19 8.83
C ALA A 50 -11.10 7.15 7.70
N PHE A 51 -10.75 5.90 8.01
CA PHE A 51 -10.74 4.83 7.02
C PHE A 51 -12.12 4.55 6.46
N HIS A 52 -13.14 4.44 7.31
CA HIS A 52 -14.51 4.20 6.87
C HIS A 52 -15.02 5.33 5.96
N GLN A 53 -14.81 6.59 6.34
CA GLN A 53 -15.20 7.74 5.54
C GLN A 53 -14.41 7.82 4.24
N PHE A 54 -13.10 7.62 4.29
CA PHE A 54 -12.24 7.69 3.10
C PHE A 54 -12.60 6.60 2.10
N HIS A 55 -12.78 5.36 2.56
CA HIS A 55 -13.19 4.24 1.72
C HIS A 55 -14.56 4.50 1.06
N THR A 56 -15.52 5.06 1.80
CA THR A 56 -16.86 5.34 1.29
C THR A 56 -16.88 6.48 0.26
N HIS A 57 -16.20 7.59 0.55
CA HIS A 57 -16.28 8.80 -0.28
C HIS A 57 -15.22 8.89 -1.38
N LYS A 58 -14.07 8.23 -1.21
CA LYS A 58 -12.92 8.30 -2.12
C LYS A 58 -12.63 6.97 -2.83
N VAL A 59 -13.60 6.04 -2.89
CA VAL A 59 -13.46 4.74 -3.56
C VAL A 59 -12.92 4.85 -4.99
N ALA A 60 -13.38 5.83 -5.76
CA ALA A 60 -12.95 6.04 -7.13
C ALA A 60 -11.46 6.41 -7.21
N ILE A 61 -10.96 7.20 -6.25
CA ILE A 61 -9.55 7.58 -6.18
C ILE A 61 -8.69 6.38 -5.79
N ILE A 62 -9.15 5.56 -4.85
CA ILE A 62 -8.46 4.32 -4.46
C ILE A 62 -8.35 3.41 -5.69
N HIS A 63 -9.48 3.12 -6.34
CA HIS A 63 -9.51 2.23 -7.50
C HIS A 63 -8.63 2.75 -8.65
N SER A 64 -8.79 4.02 -9.04
CA SER A 64 -7.97 4.60 -10.11
C SER A 64 -6.49 4.58 -9.76
N SER A 65 -6.12 4.94 -8.52
CA SER A 65 -4.72 4.99 -8.13
C SER A 65 -4.06 3.61 -8.13
N PHE A 66 -4.78 2.56 -7.73
CA PHE A 66 -4.29 1.18 -7.78
C PHE A 66 -4.25 0.61 -9.21
N CYS A 67 -5.24 0.92 -10.05
CA CYS A 67 -5.22 0.56 -11.47
C CYS A 67 -4.05 1.23 -12.21
N ASN A 68 -3.80 2.51 -11.97
CA ASN A 68 -2.74 3.26 -12.64
C ASN A 68 -1.35 2.70 -12.34
N VAL A 69 -1.15 2.07 -11.18
CA VAL A 69 0.12 1.40 -10.83
C VAL A 69 0.11 -0.11 -11.11
N GLY A 70 -0.94 -0.63 -11.74
CA GLY A 70 -1.05 -2.05 -12.11
C GLY A 70 -1.47 -3.00 -10.98
N LEU A 71 -1.64 -2.54 -9.73
CA LEU A 71 -1.92 -3.40 -8.58
C LEU A 71 -3.34 -4.02 -8.58
N SER A 72 -4.26 -3.43 -9.34
CA SER A 72 -5.64 -3.93 -9.48
C SER A 72 -6.02 -4.24 -10.94
N LEU A 73 -5.03 -4.53 -11.79
CA LEU A 73 -5.27 -4.97 -13.15
C LEU A 73 -5.32 -6.49 -13.24
N LEU A 74 -5.93 -6.98 -14.32
CA LEU A 74 -6.03 -8.41 -14.59
C LEU A 74 -4.65 -8.97 -14.98
N ILE A 75 -4.34 -10.17 -14.48
CA ILE A 75 -3.08 -10.88 -14.79
C ILE A 75 -2.98 -11.32 -16.26
N ASP A 76 -4.04 -11.18 -17.03
CA ASP A 76 -4.10 -11.54 -18.45
C ASP A 76 -3.57 -10.48 -19.41
N SER A 77 -3.00 -9.39 -18.89
CA SER A 77 -2.49 -8.24 -19.64
C SER A 77 -3.54 -7.49 -20.48
N SER A 78 -4.83 -7.88 -20.40
CA SER A 78 -5.90 -7.28 -21.19
C SER A 78 -6.13 -5.80 -20.85
N LEU A 79 -5.71 -5.37 -19.66
CA LEU A 79 -5.89 -4.01 -19.15
C LEU A 79 -4.58 -3.26 -18.92
N ASP A 80 -3.45 -3.78 -19.41
CA ASP A 80 -2.11 -3.19 -19.19
C ASP A 80 -2.01 -1.77 -19.77
N TYR A 81 -2.78 -1.46 -20.80
CA TYR A 81 -2.90 -0.10 -21.36
C TYR A 81 -3.46 0.95 -20.38
N LYS A 82 -4.00 0.54 -19.22
CA LYS A 82 -4.48 1.43 -18.16
C LYS A 82 -3.39 1.80 -17.15
N ILE A 83 -2.22 1.20 -17.22
CA ILE A 83 -1.09 1.58 -16.38
C ILE A 83 -0.62 2.97 -16.80
N ASP A 84 -0.60 3.89 -15.85
CA ASP A 84 -0.18 5.28 -16.03
C ASP A 84 0.66 5.69 -14.81
N ILE A 85 1.96 5.41 -14.91
CA ILE A 85 2.92 5.72 -13.86
C ILE A 85 3.48 7.11 -14.12
N LYS A 86 3.04 8.06 -13.30
CA LYS A 86 3.54 9.44 -13.33
C LYS A 86 5.08 9.49 -13.37
N GLY A 87 5.62 10.17 -14.38
CA GLY A 87 7.06 10.29 -14.62
C GLY A 87 7.57 9.39 -15.76
N PHE A 88 6.72 8.55 -16.33
CA PHE A 88 7.06 7.67 -17.45
C PHE A 88 6.07 7.87 -18.61
N GLU A 89 6.35 8.84 -19.48
CA GLU A 89 5.44 9.22 -20.58
C GLU A 89 5.48 8.27 -21.79
N ASN A 90 6.53 7.44 -21.90
CA ASN A 90 6.73 6.50 -23.01
C ASN A 90 6.98 5.07 -22.53
N PHE A 91 6.36 4.67 -21.43
CA PHE A 91 6.53 3.32 -20.90
C PHE A 91 5.81 2.32 -21.81
N GLN A 92 6.58 1.41 -22.42
CA GLN A 92 6.04 0.26 -23.12
C GLN A 92 6.06 -0.95 -22.20
N ILE A 93 4.90 -1.54 -21.99
CA ILE A 93 4.78 -2.81 -21.27
C ILE A 93 5.21 -3.92 -22.23
N GLY A 94 6.28 -4.63 -21.88
CA GLY A 94 6.75 -5.79 -22.64
C GLY A 94 5.78 -6.97 -22.55
N HIS A 95 5.92 -7.93 -23.47
CA HIS A 95 5.11 -9.15 -23.49
C HIS A 95 5.62 -10.17 -22.46
N TRP A 96 5.56 -9.80 -21.17
CA TRP A 96 6.12 -10.57 -20.06
C TRP A 96 5.62 -12.04 -20.03
N ARG A 97 4.40 -12.32 -20.51
CA ARG A 97 3.87 -13.70 -20.64
C ARG A 97 4.67 -14.56 -21.61
N GLN A 98 5.17 -13.97 -22.68
CA GLN A 98 6.02 -14.64 -23.66
C GLN A 98 7.44 -14.70 -23.11
N ASP A 99 7.95 -13.59 -22.57
CA ASP A 99 9.31 -13.49 -22.03
C ASP A 99 9.58 -14.50 -20.89
N LEU A 100 8.59 -14.74 -20.01
CA LEU A 100 8.70 -15.74 -18.94
C LEU A 100 8.73 -17.19 -19.47
N ARG A 101 8.00 -17.49 -20.54
CA ARG A 101 8.03 -18.83 -21.16
C ARG A 101 9.37 -19.10 -21.81
N THR A 102 9.93 -18.11 -22.48
CA THR A 102 11.27 -18.21 -23.07
C THR A 102 12.34 -18.42 -22.00
N LEU A 103 12.15 -17.86 -20.79
CA LEU A 103 13.06 -18.08 -19.65
C LEU A 103 12.99 -19.53 -19.14
N ASP A 104 11.80 -20.11 -19.07
CA ASP A 104 11.56 -21.51 -18.65
C ASP A 104 12.14 -22.50 -19.68
N GLU A 105 11.99 -22.20 -20.97
CA GLU A 105 12.60 -22.98 -22.06
C GLU A 105 14.14 -22.84 -22.11
N LEU A 106 14.69 -21.71 -21.69
CA LEU A 106 16.14 -21.54 -21.52
C LEU A 106 16.67 -22.24 -20.26
N ALA A 107 15.84 -22.40 -19.23
CA ALA A 107 16.19 -23.15 -18.02
C ALA A 107 16.19 -24.67 -18.25
N ASP A 108 15.50 -25.17 -19.29
CA ASP A 108 15.51 -26.57 -19.71
C ASP A 108 16.73 -26.94 -20.59
N VAL A 109 17.54 -25.96 -20.99
CA VAL A 109 18.81 -26.17 -21.72
C VAL A 109 19.98 -25.99 -20.77
N GLY A 110 20.26 -27.00 -19.94
CA GLY A 110 21.46 -26.99 -19.12
C GLY A 110 21.49 -27.98 -17.96
N ASP A 111 21.44 -29.28 -18.25
CA ASP A 111 22.18 -30.22 -17.42
C ASP A 111 23.67 -29.83 -17.48
N THR A 112 24.34 -29.78 -16.33
CA THR A 112 25.72 -29.27 -16.05
C THR A 112 25.87 -27.77 -15.74
N VAL A 113 25.89 -27.41 -14.45
CA VAL A 113 27.10 -27.12 -13.64
C VAL A 113 26.69 -27.13 -12.16
N ASP A 114 27.42 -27.87 -11.33
CA ASP A 114 27.29 -27.86 -9.87
C ASP A 114 27.42 -26.42 -9.33
N ILE A 115 26.31 -25.82 -8.90
CA ILE A 115 26.32 -24.61 -8.09
C ILE A 115 26.24 -25.08 -6.63
N GLU A 116 27.34 -24.91 -5.91
CA GLU A 116 27.41 -25.18 -4.47
C GLU A 116 26.23 -24.51 -3.76
N ASP A 117 25.51 -25.33 -3.01
CA ASP A 117 24.38 -25.00 -2.14
C ASP A 117 24.78 -23.88 -1.17
N THR A 118 24.56 -22.63 -1.58
CA THR A 118 24.63 -21.48 -0.68
C THR A 118 23.28 -21.39 0.00
N SER A 119 23.15 -22.22 1.03
CA SER A 119 22.03 -22.25 1.97
C SER A 119 21.69 -20.83 2.44
N ILE A 120 20.46 -20.39 2.19
CA ILE A 120 19.93 -19.13 2.72
C ILE A 120 19.68 -19.32 4.22
N GLU A 121 20.61 -18.87 5.06
CA GLU A 121 20.41 -18.80 6.51
C GLU A 121 19.36 -17.72 6.84
N PHE A 122 18.18 -18.18 7.26
CA PHE A 122 17.20 -17.31 7.92
C PHE A 122 17.69 -17.02 9.35
N VAL A 123 18.25 -15.83 9.56
CA VAL A 123 18.57 -15.34 10.90
C VAL A 123 17.27 -15.13 11.67
N HIS A 124 16.95 -16.06 12.57
CA HIS A 124 15.98 -15.83 13.64
C HIS A 124 16.58 -14.82 14.62
N THR A 125 16.15 -13.56 14.54
CA THR A 125 16.35 -12.63 15.66
C THR A 125 15.41 -13.03 16.78
N GLY A 126 15.90 -13.88 17.68
CA GLY A 126 15.26 -14.15 18.97
C GLY A 126 15.29 -12.88 19.82
N LEU A 127 14.11 -12.51 20.32
CA LEU A 127 13.96 -11.57 21.43
C LEU A 127 14.27 -12.34 22.72
N GLU A 128 15.30 -11.91 23.44
CA GLU A 128 15.37 -12.08 24.91
C GLU A 128 14.74 -10.86 25.59
#